data_AF-A0A931P2S2-F1
#
_entry.id   AF-A0A931P2S2-F1
#
_cell.length_a   1.000
_cell.length_b   1.000
_cell.length_c   1.000
_cell.angle_alpha   90.00
_cell.angle_beta   90.00
_cell.angle_gamma   90.00
#
_symmetry.space_group_name_H-M   'P 1'
#
loop_
_entity.id
_entity.type
_entity.pdbx_description
1 polymer ?
#
loop_
_entity_poly.entity_id
_entity_poly.type
_entity_poly.pdbx_seq_one_letter_code
_entity_poly.pdbx_strand_id
1 'polypeptide(L)'
;MNRFFKPIAASKASHWLIAAVFLTLASGCACGGSRVSDPAQAEEILSTALEAWKSGTSSEDLASGNPAIVVYDPDWKAGTSLVTFEPQPARLAGNNVTLPVRLTLKTGKGRKVQRTAVYAITTNPVNMIVREEG
;
A
#
# COMPACT_ATOMS: atom_id res chain seq x y z
N MET A 1 -29.36 4.51 76.39
CA MET A 1 -28.33 4.48 77.45
C MET A 1 -27.34 3.37 77.13
N ASN A 2 -26.06 3.74 77.06
CA ASN A 2 -24.81 2.99 77.31
C ASN A 2 -24.74 1.50 76.92
N ARG A 3 -24.02 1.18 75.84
CA ARG A 3 -22.60 0.72 75.79
C ARG A 3 -22.38 -0.64 76.48
N PHE A 4 -21.94 -1.65 75.72
CA PHE A 4 -20.77 -2.45 76.09
C PHE A 4 -20.15 -3.13 74.86
N PHE A 5 -18.83 -3.24 74.91
CA PHE A 5 -17.87 -3.40 73.82
C PHE A 5 -17.21 -4.80 73.91
N LYS A 6 -16.73 -5.31 72.76
CA LYS A 6 -15.72 -6.37 72.50
C LYS A 6 -16.18 -7.84 72.33
N PRO A 7 -15.37 -8.71 71.65
CA PRO A 7 -14.22 -8.44 70.78
C PRO A 7 -14.30 -9.09 69.37
N ILE A 8 -13.46 -8.54 68.50
CA ILE A 8 -13.10 -9.03 67.17
C ILE A 8 -12.31 -10.34 67.31
N ALA A 9 -12.80 -11.41 66.68
CA ALA A 9 -12.00 -12.59 66.39
C ALA A 9 -11.48 -12.47 64.95
N ALA A 10 -10.18 -12.18 64.82
CA ALA A 10 -9.47 -12.27 63.56
C ALA A 10 -9.20 -13.75 63.25
N SER A 11 -9.89 -14.33 62.27
CA SER A 11 -9.48 -15.60 61.68
C SER A 11 -8.72 -15.35 60.38
N LYS A 12 -7.49 -15.85 60.37
CA LYS A 12 -6.51 -15.72 59.31
C LYS A 12 -6.98 -16.43 58.05
N ALA A 13 -6.76 -15.73 56.93
CA ALA A 13 -6.39 -16.28 55.63
C ALA A 13 -7.32 -17.34 55.00
N SER A 14 -8.01 -16.93 53.95
CA SER A 14 -8.09 -17.76 52.75
C SER A 14 -8.06 -16.86 51.52
N HIS A 15 -6.84 -16.57 51.07
CA HIS A 15 -6.51 -15.80 49.88
C HIS A 15 -6.79 -16.63 48.61
N TRP A 16 -8.06 -16.96 48.34
CA TRP A 16 -8.41 -17.89 47.25
C TRP A 16 -9.55 -17.40 46.34
N LEU A 17 -9.66 -16.09 46.09
CA LEU A 17 -10.56 -15.57 45.04
C LEU A 17 -9.98 -14.31 44.36
N ILE A 18 -8.73 -14.36 43.89
CA ILE A 18 -8.19 -13.37 42.95
C ILE A 18 -7.46 -14.13 41.81
N ALA A 19 -8.21 -14.89 41.02
CA ALA A 19 -7.64 -15.63 39.89
C ALA A 19 -8.69 -15.86 38.79
N ALA A 20 -9.29 -14.80 38.23
CA ALA A 20 -10.20 -14.97 37.09
C ALA A 20 -10.42 -13.72 36.20
N VAL A 21 -9.57 -12.68 36.25
CA VAL A 21 -9.78 -11.47 35.42
C VAL A 21 -8.45 -10.94 34.87
N PHE A 22 -7.71 -11.77 34.11
CA PHE A 22 -6.50 -11.29 33.44
C PHE A 22 -6.18 -11.98 32.10
N LEU A 23 -7.16 -12.59 31.43
CA LEU A 23 -6.88 -13.49 30.29
C LEU A 23 -7.71 -13.27 29.01
N THR A 24 -7.99 -12.03 28.60
CA THR A 24 -8.69 -11.79 27.31
C THR A 24 -8.29 -10.49 26.58
N LEU A 25 -7.02 -10.06 26.61
CA LEU A 25 -6.53 -8.96 25.75
C LEU A 25 -5.44 -9.38 24.75
N ALA A 26 -5.60 -10.54 24.11
CA ALA A 26 -4.72 -10.97 23.02
C ALA A 26 -5.51 -11.38 21.77
N SER A 27 -6.47 -10.57 21.32
CA SER A 27 -6.92 -10.65 19.93
C SER A 27 -5.91 -9.89 19.08
N GLY A 28 -5.03 -10.65 18.44
CA GLY A 28 -3.85 -10.20 17.72
C GLY A 28 -4.14 -9.11 16.70
N CYS A 29 -3.31 -8.07 16.75
CA CYS A 29 -3.06 -7.20 15.63
C CYS A 29 -2.35 -8.06 14.56
N ALA A 30 -3.10 -8.61 13.61
CA ALA A 30 -2.52 -9.25 12.44
C ALA A 30 -1.88 -8.15 11.58
N CYS A 31 -0.65 -7.77 11.91
CA CYS A 31 0.22 -7.04 10.98
C CYS A 31 0.54 -7.99 9.81
N GLY A 32 -0.31 -7.98 8.78
CA GLY A 32 0.01 -8.55 7.49
C GLY A 32 1.21 -7.79 6.91
N GLY A 33 2.41 -8.33 7.08
CA GLY A 33 3.63 -7.75 6.51
C GLY A 33 3.52 -7.67 4.98
N SER A 34 4.02 -6.57 4.41
CA SER A 34 4.12 -6.40 2.96
C SER A 34 4.94 -7.55 2.39
N ARG A 35 4.34 -8.37 1.52
CA ARG A 35 5.06 -9.43 0.81
C ARG A 35 5.91 -8.80 -0.28
N VAL A 36 7.02 -9.46 -0.63
CA VAL A 36 7.86 -9.06 -1.76
C VAL A 36 7.02 -9.10 -3.02
N SER A 37 7.09 -8.03 -3.81
CA SER A 37 6.36 -7.92 -5.08
C SER A 37 6.94 -8.87 -6.13
N ASP A 38 6.07 -9.46 -6.95
CA ASP A 38 6.45 -10.34 -8.04
C ASP A 38 6.91 -9.49 -9.26
N PRO A 39 8.16 -9.64 -9.75
CA PRO A 39 8.66 -8.91 -10.91
C PRO A 39 7.84 -9.08 -12.19
N ALA A 40 7.40 -10.30 -12.50
CA ALA A 40 6.63 -10.57 -13.72
C ALA A 40 5.25 -9.92 -13.64
N GLN A 41 4.61 -10.01 -12.47
CA GLN A 41 3.34 -9.35 -12.21
C GLN A 41 3.47 -7.82 -12.25
N ALA A 42 4.57 -7.27 -11.72
CA ALA A 42 4.83 -5.83 -11.75
C ALA A 42 4.99 -5.30 -13.18
N GLU A 43 5.68 -6.05 -14.05
CA GLU A 43 5.81 -5.73 -15.48
C GLU A 43 4.45 -5.72 -16.19
N GLU A 44 3.61 -6.73 -15.93
CA GLU A 44 2.26 -6.83 -16.51
C GLU A 44 1.35 -5.67 -16.05
N ILE A 45 1.35 -5.37 -14.75
CA ILE A 45 0.57 -4.26 -14.17
C ILE A 45 1.01 -2.92 -14.75
N LEU A 46 2.32 -2.67 -14.84
CA LEU A 46 2.85 -1.44 -15.42
C LEU A 46 2.50 -1.32 -16.91
N SER A 47 2.67 -2.40 -17.68
CA SER A 47 2.31 -2.43 -19.11
C SER A 47 0.83 -2.12 -19.31
N THR A 48 -0.05 -2.76 -18.52
CA THR A 48 -1.50 -2.51 -18.56
C THR A 48 -1.84 -1.05 -18.29
N ALA A 49 -1.24 -0.46 -17.25
CA ALA A 49 -1.44 0.94 -16.92
C ALA A 49 -0.94 1.87 -18.03
N LEU A 50 0.23 1.63 -18.60
CA LEU A 50 0.79 2.48 -19.65
C LEU A 50 0.02 2.36 -20.97
N GLU A 51 -0.49 1.19 -21.35
CA GLU A 51 -1.38 1.07 -22.51
C GLU A 51 -2.72 1.79 -22.27
N ALA A 52 -3.27 1.74 -21.05
CA ALA A 52 -4.45 2.50 -20.69
C ALA A 52 -4.21 4.02 -20.76
N TRP A 53 -3.06 4.50 -20.29
CA TRP A 53 -2.67 5.91 -20.46
C TRP A 53 -2.61 6.32 -21.93
N LYS A 54 -1.95 5.49 -22.75
CA LYS A 54 -1.77 5.73 -24.18
C LYS A 54 -3.09 5.70 -24.95
N SER A 55 -4.08 4.93 -24.51
CA SER A 55 -5.44 4.93 -25.06
C SER A 55 -6.30 6.11 -24.60
N GLY A 56 -5.82 6.90 -23.64
CA GLY A 56 -6.53 8.06 -23.08
C GLY A 56 -7.41 7.74 -21.87
N THR A 57 -7.27 6.54 -21.29
CA THR A 57 -7.94 6.17 -20.03
C THR A 57 -7.34 6.99 -18.89
N SER A 58 -8.16 7.42 -17.92
CA SER A 58 -7.67 8.14 -16.75
C SER A 58 -7.10 7.19 -15.70
N SER A 59 -6.20 7.68 -14.83
CA SER A 59 -5.70 6.92 -13.68
C SER A 59 -6.82 6.56 -12.70
N GLU A 60 -7.86 7.39 -12.61
CA GLU A 60 -9.03 7.21 -11.76
C GLU A 60 -9.91 6.06 -12.25
N ASP A 61 -10.06 5.91 -13.57
CA ASP A 61 -10.78 4.78 -14.17
C ASP A 61 -10.09 3.45 -13.84
N LEU A 62 -8.75 3.40 -13.91
CA LEU A 62 -7.99 2.22 -13.51
C LEU A 62 -8.14 1.90 -12.01
N ALA A 63 -8.17 2.93 -11.17
CA ALA A 63 -8.32 2.75 -9.73
C ALA A 63 -9.72 2.23 -9.35
N SER A 64 -10.74 2.52 -10.15
CA SER A 64 -12.11 2.02 -9.96
C SER A 64 -12.41 0.70 -10.68
N GLY A 65 -11.47 0.20 -11.49
CA GLY A 65 -11.58 -1.05 -12.22
C GLY A 65 -11.44 -2.30 -11.35
N ASN A 66 -11.49 -3.48 -12.00
CA ASN A 66 -11.25 -4.77 -11.37
C ASN A 66 -10.31 -5.62 -12.24
N PRO A 67 -9.05 -5.89 -11.81
CA PRO A 67 -8.47 -5.46 -10.54
C PRO A 67 -8.19 -3.95 -10.51
N ALA A 68 -8.32 -3.33 -9.34
CA ALA A 68 -7.97 -1.93 -9.16
C ALA A 68 -6.46 -1.73 -9.32
N ILE A 69 -6.06 -0.74 -10.11
CA ILE A 69 -4.66 -0.34 -10.28
C ILE A 69 -4.55 1.15 -9.93
N VAL A 70 -3.88 1.45 -8.82
CA VAL A 70 -3.68 2.83 -8.38
C VAL A 70 -2.38 3.37 -8.98
N VAL A 71 -2.46 4.44 -9.77
CA VAL A 71 -1.30 5.04 -10.44
C VAL A 71 -1.08 6.46 -9.96
N TYR A 72 0.15 6.76 -9.54
CA TYR A 72 0.61 8.10 -9.24
C TYR A 72 1.70 8.51 -10.24
N ASP A 73 1.29 9.19 -11.32
CA ASP A 73 2.19 9.81 -12.29
C ASP A 73 1.81 11.29 -12.49
N PRO A 74 2.72 12.24 -12.18
CA PRO A 74 2.44 13.66 -12.32
C PRO A 74 2.11 14.10 -13.74
N ASP A 75 2.74 13.52 -14.76
CA ASP A 75 2.50 13.88 -16.16
C ASP A 75 1.13 13.40 -16.62
N TRP A 76 0.73 12.18 -16.20
CA TRP A 76 -0.60 11.63 -16.48
C TRP A 76 -1.69 12.46 -15.78
N LYS A 77 -1.51 12.76 -14.49
CA LYS A 77 -2.43 13.60 -13.71
C LYS A 77 -2.57 15.02 -14.29
N ALA A 78 -1.50 15.55 -14.89
CA ALA A 78 -1.52 16.84 -15.57
C ALA A 78 -2.23 16.82 -16.94
N GLY A 79 -2.76 15.67 -17.38
CA GLY A 79 -3.47 15.50 -18.65
C GLY A 79 -2.54 15.37 -19.86
N THR A 80 -1.26 15.06 -19.65
CA THR A 80 -0.34 14.76 -20.75
C THR A 80 -0.70 13.40 -21.36
N SER A 81 -0.68 13.27 -22.68
CA SER A 81 -0.96 11.99 -23.33
C SER A 81 0.34 11.19 -23.54
N LEU A 82 0.31 9.90 -23.27
CA LEU A 82 1.39 8.99 -23.63
C LEU A 82 1.30 8.62 -25.11
N VAL A 83 2.42 8.69 -25.83
CA VAL A 83 2.52 8.33 -27.26
C VAL A 83 3.14 6.95 -27.42
N THR A 84 4.30 6.74 -26.79
CA THR A 84 5.01 5.45 -26.76
C THR A 84 5.68 5.27 -25.41
N PHE A 85 5.91 4.02 -25.04
CA PHE A 85 6.72 3.66 -23.90
C PHE A 85 7.63 2.48 -24.26
N GLU A 86 8.82 2.46 -23.68
CA GLU A 86 9.81 1.40 -23.85
C GLU A 86 10.31 1.00 -22.45
N PRO A 87 9.87 -0.16 -21.92
CA PRO A 87 10.34 -0.65 -20.64
C PRO A 87 11.80 -1.09 -20.72
N GLN A 88 12.55 -0.85 -19.65
CA GLN A 88 13.89 -1.38 -19.44
C GLN A 88 13.85 -2.50 -18.39
N PRO A 89 14.93 -3.29 -18.23
CA PRO A 89 14.94 -4.42 -17.29
C PRO A 89 14.57 -4.00 -15.86
N ALA A 90 13.62 -4.74 -15.27
CA ALA A 90 13.19 -4.56 -13.89
C ALA A 90 14.32 -4.83 -12.89
N ARG A 91 14.24 -4.18 -11.72
CA ARG A 91 15.14 -4.40 -10.58
C ARG A 91 14.36 -4.49 -9.30
N LEU A 92 14.71 -5.44 -8.44
CA LEU A 92 14.18 -5.48 -7.08
C LEU A 92 14.80 -4.34 -6.24
N ALA A 93 13.95 -3.58 -5.56
CA ALA A 93 14.32 -2.51 -4.64
C ALA A 93 13.57 -2.71 -3.32
N GLY A 94 14.20 -3.40 -2.37
CA GLY A 94 13.55 -3.83 -1.14
C GLY A 94 12.40 -4.80 -1.42
N ASN A 95 11.17 -4.44 -1.03
CA ASN A 95 9.96 -5.25 -1.27
C ASN A 95 9.21 -4.88 -2.55
N ASN A 96 9.68 -3.86 -3.27
CA ASN A 96 9.06 -3.37 -4.49
C ASN A 96 9.89 -3.77 -5.72
N VAL A 97 9.26 -3.69 -6.88
CA VAL A 97 9.93 -3.81 -8.17
C VAL A 97 10.06 -2.40 -8.75
N THR A 98 11.25 -2.04 -9.19
CA THR A 98 11.52 -0.79 -9.91
C THR A 98 11.71 -1.06 -11.38
N LEU A 99 11.02 -0.30 -12.22
CA LEU A 99 11.01 -0.45 -13.67
C LEU A 99 11.26 0.90 -14.34
N PRO A 100 12.48 1.12 -14.87
CA PRO A 100 12.76 2.29 -15.70
C PRO A 100 12.03 2.17 -17.04
N VAL A 101 11.37 3.23 -17.47
CA VAL A 101 10.63 3.30 -18.73
C VAL A 101 10.98 4.59 -19.45
N ARG A 102 11.27 4.48 -20.74
CA ARG A 102 11.43 5.63 -21.63
C ARG A 102 10.06 5.95 -22.22
N LEU A 103 9.52 7.12 -21.87
CA LEU A 103 8.22 7.62 -22.30
C LEU A 103 8.39 8.67 -23.38
N THR A 104 7.54 8.61 -24.41
CA THR A 104 7.31 9.74 -25.31
C THR A 104 5.95 10.33 -24.98
N LEU A 105 5.94 11.57 -24.53
CA LEU A 105 4.76 12.27 -24.06
C LEU A 105 4.35 13.37 -25.04
N LYS A 106 3.05 13.59 -25.24
CA LYS A 106 2.50 14.72 -25.98
C LYS A 106 1.86 15.69 -25.00
N THR A 107 2.46 16.87 -24.88
CA THR A 107 1.94 17.97 -24.05
C THR A 107 0.64 18.52 -24.62
N GLY A 108 -0.15 19.23 -23.81
CA GLY A 108 -1.39 19.90 -24.27
C GLY A 108 -1.19 20.89 -25.43
N LYS A 109 0.04 21.40 -25.63
CA LYS A 109 0.43 22.25 -26.78
C LYS A 109 0.80 21.44 -28.04
N GLY A 110 0.66 20.12 -28.02
CA GLY A 110 0.97 19.21 -29.13
C GLY A 110 2.45 18.83 -29.28
N ARG A 111 3.36 19.44 -28.52
CA ARG A 111 4.80 19.10 -28.55
C ARG A 111 5.03 17.70 -27.96
N LYS A 112 5.80 16.88 -28.68
CA LYS A 112 6.33 15.61 -28.18
C LYS A 112 7.62 15.84 -27.39
N VAL A 113 7.73 15.21 -26.22
CA VAL A 113 8.92 15.22 -25.37
C VAL A 113 9.22 13.82 -24.90
N GLN A 114 10.50 13.47 -24.85
CA GLN A 114 10.93 12.17 -24.35
C GLN A 114 11.44 12.31 -22.92
N ARG A 115 11.08 11.38 -22.04
CA ARG A 115 11.50 11.35 -20.64
C ARG A 115 11.83 9.92 -20.24
N THR A 116 12.78 9.77 -19.33
CA THR A 116 12.95 8.51 -18.60
C THR A 116 12.27 8.67 -17.26
N ALA A 117 11.36 7.74 -16.95
CA ALA A 117 10.66 7.65 -15.68
C ALA A 117 11.07 6.33 -15.00
N VAL A 118 11.18 6.32 -13.68
CA VAL A 118 11.34 5.07 -12.92
C VAL A 118 10.04 4.85 -12.16
N TYR A 119 9.47 3.66 -12.28
CA TYR A 119 8.25 3.30 -11.57
C TYR A 119 8.57 2.31 -10.46
N ALA A 120 8.15 2.61 -9.24
CA ALA A 120 8.08 1.67 -8.15
C ALA A 120 6.70 1.00 -8.16
N ILE A 121 6.68 -0.34 -8.19
CA ILE A 121 5.46 -1.13 -8.23
C ILE A 121 5.38 -2.03 -7.01
N THR A 122 4.21 -1.98 -6.38
CA THR A 122 3.78 -2.88 -5.31
C THR A 122 2.64 -3.74 -5.85
N THR A 123 2.74 -5.06 -5.71
CA THR A 123 1.68 -5.99 -6.16
C THR A 123 0.88 -6.61 -5.03
N ASN A 124 1.26 -6.33 -3.77
CA ASN A 124 0.61 -6.84 -2.57
C ASN A 124 0.65 -5.79 -1.44
N PRO A 125 -0.46 -5.50 -0.74
CA PRO A 125 -1.81 -6.06 -0.91
C PRO A 125 -2.64 -5.40 -2.02
N VAL A 126 -2.15 -4.29 -2.60
CA VAL A 126 -2.84 -3.53 -3.65
C VAL A 126 -1.88 -3.31 -4.82
N ASN A 127 -2.38 -3.36 -6.06
CA ASN A 127 -1.63 -2.99 -7.24
C ASN A 127 -1.43 -1.48 -7.27
N MET A 128 -0.23 -1.02 -6.92
CA MET A 128 0.12 0.39 -6.88
C MET A 128 1.35 0.63 -7.72
N ILE A 129 1.28 1.66 -8.57
CA ILE A 129 2.37 2.17 -9.38
C ILE A 129 2.63 3.61 -8.95
N VAL A 130 3.87 3.90 -8.56
CA VAL A 130 4.31 5.26 -8.23
C VAL A 130 5.49 5.61 -9.11
N ARG A 131 5.42 6.74 -9.80
CA ARG A 131 6.61 7.29 -10.47
C ARG A 131 7.54 7.89 -9.41
N GLU A 132 8.79 7.45 -9.42
CA GLU A 132 9.84 8.05 -8.62
C GLU A 132 10.24 9.41 -9.22
N GLU A 133 10.36 10.42 -8.37
CA GLU A 133 10.97 11.70 -8.74
C GLU A 133 12.49 11.48 -8.86
N GLY A 134 13.06 11.89 -10.00
CA GLY A 134 14.48 11.74 -10.32
C GLY A 134 15.18 13.08 -10.48
#